data_AF-A0A2S0PC52-F1
#
_entry.id   AF-A0A2S0PC52-F1
#
_cell.length_a   1.000
_cell.length_b   1.000
_cell.length_c   1.000
_cell.angle_alpha   90.00
_cell.angle_beta   90.00
_cell.angle_gamma   90.00
#
_symmetry.space_group_name_H-M   'P 1'
#
loop_
_entity.id
_entity.type
_entity.pdbx_description
1 polymer ?
#
loop_
_entity_poly.entity_id
_entity_poly.type
_entity_poly.pdbx_seq_one_letter_code
_entity_poly.pdbx_strand_id
1 'polypeptide(L)'
;MLHIHGRVRWRQRIQARGRMQRLSLMVAFSSAMVVPVPAPAADIVLRLRPIQASGPSTVGFDMSQENGQFSSNYRTWVSGGGTGFLISGNKVRFDRPSSLMHVNGKGSNGIVIKGNDAAVMLANRGEVDQGATGIRVTGKQAELRLLRPLDVHGAGSTGVLLEGGSARLSGVGTGNISLSAIGIHVTGNQISLVLKDPPPLSLGAQPIASTIGSGATGLLIDGSQTSIRLRDTERILGEGSQGVVMGGSGNTLHRDGGSSEVAEGGTGLFVQGWLSRVMLSGGTILASGQGSVGISFRNPDGPQVVFTSRAGHRQAEDGRNQLVAGADSRIIVSNGATGIHIAGAYPVYADLEGKIQVQAHGLALKLSDEGTFVVGQARNGVAGSIVAQGVGASGMAAEGAAIISLDHNLYLSTPPPLPALINLGRIDVDPASDGALPSRAAMPASELEFGMSVSRGGGRNTIAVNEGTITVANSGVAMIASSSGAMVVNQGVINLQAAPGTPEDGLPLFGLVALNGATAVNRRMGIINVNAANARAFHADSSSTLINQGMVNLNGNPMPSRDARMGWPAGQSGTLPDKVNQVVYSSSSDLAGKWLIVGGRTWTLCTR
;
A
#
# COMPACT_ATOMS: atom_id res chain seq x y z
N MET A 1 -8.19 56.49 -51.19
CA MET A 1 -8.13 57.84 -50.58
C MET A 1 -8.23 57.62 -49.08
N LEU A 2 -7.26 57.89 -48.21
CA LEU A 2 -6.26 58.95 -48.15
C LEU A 2 -4.85 58.35 -47.96
N HIS A 3 -3.90 58.77 -48.78
CA HIS A 3 -2.46 58.46 -48.69
C HIS A 3 -1.76 59.66 -48.03
N ILE A 4 -0.91 59.46 -47.03
CA ILE A 4 0.16 60.42 -46.70
C ILE A 4 1.46 59.66 -46.37
N HIS A 5 2.48 59.92 -47.18
CA HIS A 5 3.88 59.56 -46.99
C HIS A 5 4.54 60.47 -45.95
N GLY A 6 5.50 59.92 -45.18
CA GLY A 6 6.39 60.73 -44.34
C GLY A 6 7.68 59.99 -44.00
N ARG A 7 8.72 60.16 -44.83
CA ARG A 7 10.12 59.88 -44.48
C ARG A 7 10.53 60.80 -43.33
N VAL A 8 11.11 60.25 -42.26
CA VAL A 8 11.86 61.05 -41.27
C VAL A 8 13.31 60.58 -41.20
N ARG A 9 14.19 61.55 -41.44
CA ARG A 9 15.66 61.46 -41.49
C ARG A 9 16.24 61.20 -40.11
N TRP A 10 17.23 60.31 -40.03
CA TRP A 10 18.16 60.24 -38.90
C TRP A 10 19.13 61.43 -38.94
N ARG A 11 19.18 62.21 -37.87
CA ARG A 11 20.34 63.04 -37.53
C ARG A 11 20.84 62.63 -36.14
N GLN A 12 21.92 61.87 -36.11
CA GLN A 12 22.79 61.79 -34.94
C GLN A 12 23.41 63.18 -34.71
N ARG A 13 23.23 63.73 -33.52
CA ARG A 13 24.16 64.69 -32.93
C ARG A 13 24.35 64.28 -31.48
N ILE A 14 25.48 63.62 -31.23
CA ILE A 14 26.00 63.37 -29.89
C ILE A 14 26.54 64.70 -29.38
N GLN A 15 26.00 65.20 -28.28
CA GLN A 15 26.73 66.05 -27.34
C GLN A 15 26.40 65.59 -25.93
N ALA A 16 27.39 64.94 -25.31
CA ALA A 16 27.38 64.59 -23.91
C ALA A 16 27.57 65.86 -23.06
N ARG A 17 26.76 66.01 -21.98
CA ARG A 17 27.17 66.60 -20.71
C ARG A 17 26.06 66.44 -19.64
N GLY A 18 26.38 65.68 -18.60
CA GLY A 18 26.00 66.03 -17.22
C GLY A 18 24.68 65.48 -16.65
N ARG A 19 24.86 64.64 -15.61
CA ARG A 19 23.97 64.38 -14.44
C ARG A 19 22.71 63.52 -14.61
N MET A 20 22.70 62.48 -13.76
CA MET A 20 21.60 61.57 -13.44
C MET A 20 20.23 62.25 -13.29
N GLN A 21 19.22 61.70 -13.96
CA GLN A 21 17.85 61.73 -13.46
C GLN A 21 17.23 60.33 -13.57
N ARG A 22 16.70 59.84 -12.44
CA ARG A 22 15.86 58.65 -12.35
C ARG A 22 14.62 58.85 -13.20
N LEU A 23 14.41 58.02 -14.21
CA LEU A 23 13.12 57.90 -14.89
C LEU A 23 12.47 56.58 -14.44
N SER A 24 11.60 56.67 -13.43
CA SER A 24 10.73 55.55 -13.04
C SER A 24 9.56 55.49 -14.02
N LEU A 25 9.67 54.67 -15.07
CA LEU A 25 8.55 54.39 -15.96
C LEU A 25 7.65 53.33 -15.31
N MET A 26 6.45 53.74 -14.90
CA MET A 26 5.40 52.89 -14.38
C MET A 26 4.54 52.45 -15.59
N VAL A 27 4.65 51.19 -15.99
CA VAL A 27 3.81 50.61 -17.05
C VAL A 27 2.90 49.57 -16.41
N ALA A 28 1.60 49.88 -16.35
CA ALA A 28 0.54 48.91 -16.10
C ALA A 28 0.26 48.20 -17.43
N PHE A 29 0.42 46.88 -17.48
CA PHE A 29 0.14 46.10 -18.68
C PHE A 29 -1.33 45.69 -18.69
N SER A 30 -2.15 46.40 -19.48
CA SER A 30 -3.34 45.83 -20.11
C SER A 30 -3.08 45.80 -21.61
N SER A 31 -3.10 44.59 -22.19
CA SER A 31 -2.91 44.26 -23.63
C SER A 31 -1.48 43.95 -24.07
N ALA A 32 -1.35 42.83 -24.78
CA ALA A 32 -0.12 42.29 -25.34
C ALA A 32 0.52 43.25 -26.37
N MET A 33 1.83 43.42 -26.32
CA MET A 33 2.60 44.22 -27.28
C MET A 33 3.79 43.40 -27.80
N VAL A 34 3.81 43.15 -29.10
CA VAL A 34 4.97 42.59 -29.83
C VAL A 34 5.83 43.77 -30.27
N VAL A 35 7.10 43.79 -29.88
CA VAL A 35 8.08 44.83 -30.28
C VAL A 35 9.13 44.21 -31.21
N PRO A 36 9.41 44.77 -32.40
CA PRO A 36 10.51 44.33 -33.23
C PRO A 36 11.83 44.95 -32.76
N VAL A 37 12.88 44.14 -32.69
CA VAL A 37 14.25 44.54 -32.30
C VAL A 37 15.04 44.99 -33.53
N PRO A 38 15.70 46.17 -33.51
CA PRO A 38 16.90 46.43 -34.29
C PRO A 38 18.13 46.43 -33.37
N ALA A 39 19.19 45.73 -33.77
CA ALA A 39 20.47 45.63 -33.07
C ALA A 39 21.54 46.56 -33.70
N PRO A 40 22.75 46.73 -33.12
CA PRO A 40 23.24 46.27 -31.81
C PRO A 40 23.88 47.39 -30.96
N ALA A 41 24.30 47.00 -29.74
CA ALA A 41 25.24 47.72 -28.86
C ALA A 41 24.70 48.87 -27.99
N ALA A 42 23.84 48.50 -27.04
CA ALA A 42 24.01 48.93 -25.65
C ALA A 42 23.56 47.74 -24.79
N ASP A 43 24.36 47.36 -23.78
CA ASP A 43 23.91 46.45 -22.72
C ASP A 43 22.75 47.11 -21.96
N ILE A 44 21.55 46.98 -22.51
CA ILE A 44 20.33 47.20 -21.75
C ILE A 44 20.23 45.98 -20.84
N VAL A 45 20.74 46.13 -19.62
CA VAL A 45 20.36 45.27 -18.51
C VAL A 45 18.87 45.54 -18.26
N LEU A 46 18.00 44.89 -19.02
CA LEU A 46 16.60 44.75 -18.65
C LEU A 46 16.59 43.97 -17.35
N ARG A 47 16.52 44.69 -16.21
CA ARG A 47 16.15 44.10 -14.94
C ARG A 47 14.69 43.67 -15.08
N LEU A 48 14.51 42.50 -15.66
CA LEU A 48 13.20 41.94 -15.92
C LEU A 48 12.53 41.71 -14.58
N ARG A 49 11.41 42.39 -14.38
CA ARG A 49 10.63 42.29 -13.15
C ARG A 49 10.09 40.86 -13.02
N PRO A 50 9.86 40.39 -11.78
CA PRO A 50 9.12 39.16 -11.58
C PRO A 50 7.78 39.19 -12.30
N ILE A 51 7.31 38.03 -12.75
CA ILE A 51 5.94 37.89 -13.23
C ILE A 51 5.03 37.98 -12.03
N GLN A 52 4.07 38.90 -12.09
CA GLN A 52 3.01 39.05 -11.10
C GLN A 52 1.67 38.95 -11.83
N ALA A 53 0.89 37.93 -11.50
CA ALA A 53 -0.46 37.74 -12.02
C ALA A 53 -1.44 37.70 -10.85
N SER A 54 -2.14 38.79 -10.61
CA SER A 54 -3.12 38.92 -9.52
C SER A 54 -4.51 39.21 -10.08
N GLY A 55 -5.51 38.53 -9.53
CA GLY A 55 -6.92 38.73 -9.88
C GLY A 55 -7.43 37.76 -10.96
N PRO A 56 -8.76 37.57 -11.05
CA PRO A 56 -9.35 36.62 -11.98
C PRO A 56 -9.03 36.97 -13.44
N SER A 57 -8.76 35.95 -14.26
CA SER A 57 -8.46 36.09 -15.70
C SER A 57 -7.16 36.85 -16.04
N THR A 58 -6.37 37.27 -15.05
CA THR A 58 -5.06 37.88 -15.29
C THR A 58 -4.08 36.80 -15.74
N VAL A 59 -3.45 36.98 -16.90
CA VAL A 59 -2.37 36.12 -17.38
C VAL A 59 -1.06 36.91 -17.35
N GLY A 60 -0.07 36.41 -16.62
CA GLY A 60 1.24 37.07 -16.50
C GLY A 60 2.07 36.95 -17.78
N PHE A 61 2.06 35.77 -18.39
CA PHE A 61 2.73 35.46 -19.64
C PHE A 61 1.91 34.46 -20.46
N ASP A 62 1.59 34.80 -21.71
CA ASP A 62 0.84 33.96 -22.63
C ASP A 62 1.69 33.57 -23.85
N MET A 63 1.57 32.32 -24.26
CA MET A 63 2.33 31.70 -25.35
C MET A 63 1.43 30.79 -26.17
N SER A 64 1.23 31.16 -27.43
CA SER A 64 0.29 30.50 -28.35
C SER A 64 0.92 30.14 -29.70
N GLN A 65 2.16 29.61 -29.69
CA GLN A 65 2.87 29.23 -30.91
C GLN A 65 2.98 27.73 -31.07
N GLU A 66 2.64 27.21 -32.26
CA GLU A 66 2.89 25.82 -32.65
C GLU A 66 4.39 25.57 -32.85
N ASN A 67 4.92 24.44 -32.36
CA ASN A 67 6.33 24.05 -32.46
C ASN A 67 7.34 25.09 -31.91
N GLY A 68 6.90 25.99 -31.03
CA GLY A 68 7.78 27.01 -30.46
C GLY A 68 8.70 26.47 -29.38
N GLN A 69 9.86 27.09 -29.19
CA GLN A 69 10.79 26.81 -28.10
C GLN A 69 11.01 28.07 -27.27
N PHE A 70 10.85 27.95 -25.95
CA PHE A 70 10.87 29.08 -25.04
C PHE A 70 11.62 28.71 -23.76
N SER A 71 12.31 29.69 -23.19
CA SER A 71 12.98 29.54 -21.90
C SER A 71 12.75 30.77 -21.02
N SER A 72 12.58 30.57 -19.72
CA SER A 72 12.41 31.69 -18.78
C SER A 72 12.94 31.38 -17.38
N ASN A 73 13.59 32.37 -16.78
CA ASN A 73 14.10 32.34 -15.40
C ASN A 73 13.40 33.36 -14.48
N TYR A 74 12.28 33.95 -14.91
CA TYR A 74 11.59 34.96 -14.09
C TYR A 74 10.97 34.35 -12.86
N ARG A 75 11.21 34.96 -11.70
CA ARG A 75 10.44 34.61 -10.51
C ARG A 75 8.96 34.92 -10.75
N THR A 76 8.07 34.04 -10.27
CA THR A 76 6.63 34.12 -10.54
C THR A 76 5.86 34.17 -9.24
N TRP A 77 4.98 35.16 -9.11
CA TRP A 77 3.99 35.29 -8.05
C TRP A 77 2.61 35.36 -8.66
N VAL A 78 1.72 34.46 -8.23
CA VAL A 78 0.35 34.41 -8.71
C VAL A 78 -0.60 34.45 -7.53
N SER A 79 -1.63 35.28 -7.61
CA SER A 79 -2.68 35.34 -6.60
C SER A 79 -4.07 35.69 -7.13
N GLY A 80 -5.10 35.53 -6.28
CA GLY A 80 -6.46 36.02 -6.56
C GLY A 80 -7.12 35.44 -7.80
N GLY A 81 -6.77 34.21 -8.23
CA GLY A 81 -7.34 33.58 -9.43
C GLY A 81 -6.57 33.87 -10.72
N GLY A 82 -5.38 34.46 -10.64
CA GLY A 82 -4.51 34.73 -11.80
C GLY A 82 -3.87 33.47 -12.38
N THR A 83 -3.25 33.60 -13.55
CA THR A 83 -2.42 32.57 -14.21
C THR A 83 -1.03 33.14 -14.49
N GLY A 84 0.02 32.49 -14.01
CA GLY A 84 1.40 32.94 -14.23
C GLY A 84 1.83 32.78 -15.69
N PHE A 85 1.93 31.53 -16.13
CA PHE A 85 2.23 31.16 -17.52
C PHE A 85 1.07 30.39 -18.14
N LEU A 86 0.69 30.76 -19.36
CA LEU A 86 -0.24 30.02 -20.21
C LEU A 86 0.48 29.56 -21.48
N ILE A 87 0.45 28.25 -21.76
CA ILE A 87 1.12 27.63 -22.91
C ILE A 87 0.08 26.84 -23.71
N SER A 88 -0.31 27.35 -24.87
CA SER A 88 -1.46 26.80 -25.63
C SER A 88 -1.12 26.17 -26.99
N GLY A 89 0.04 26.44 -27.59
CA GLY A 89 0.43 25.84 -28.87
C GLY A 89 0.89 24.38 -28.73
N ASN A 90 0.64 23.52 -29.73
CA ASN A 90 1.10 22.14 -29.70
C ASN A 90 2.61 22.02 -29.97
N LYS A 91 3.22 20.93 -29.48
CA LYS A 91 4.65 20.62 -29.64
C LYS A 91 5.57 21.73 -29.14
N VAL A 92 5.10 22.54 -28.20
CA VAL A 92 5.90 23.60 -27.57
C VAL A 92 6.94 22.97 -26.66
N ARG A 93 8.16 23.51 -26.69
CA ARG A 93 9.20 23.24 -25.70
C ARG A 93 9.33 24.42 -24.74
N PHE A 94 9.20 24.17 -23.45
CA PHE A 94 9.32 25.22 -22.44
C PHE A 94 10.27 24.82 -21.31
N ASP A 95 11.38 25.55 -21.17
CA ASP A 95 12.42 25.27 -20.19
C ASP A 95 12.51 26.38 -19.13
N ARG A 96 12.44 25.99 -17.85
CA ARG A 96 12.66 26.88 -16.70
C ARG A 96 13.79 26.33 -15.81
N PRO A 97 15.06 26.59 -16.16
CA PRO A 97 16.21 25.99 -15.48
C PRO A 97 16.50 26.57 -14.09
N SER A 98 16.08 27.81 -13.78
CA SER A 98 16.20 28.34 -12.42
C SER A 98 15.22 29.49 -12.14
N SER A 99 14.18 29.21 -11.35
CA SER A 99 13.32 30.27 -10.80
C SER A 99 12.57 29.78 -9.56
N LEU A 100 11.97 30.72 -8.83
CA LEU A 100 11.03 30.46 -7.75
C LEU A 100 9.61 30.75 -8.24
N MET A 101 8.66 29.94 -7.80
CA MET A 101 7.24 30.10 -8.08
C MET A 101 6.46 30.11 -6.76
N HIS A 102 5.70 31.16 -6.49
CA HIS A 102 4.75 31.19 -5.38
C HIS A 102 3.34 31.39 -5.96
N VAL A 103 2.44 30.46 -5.67
CA VAL A 103 1.07 30.47 -6.18
C VAL A 103 0.14 30.41 -4.99
N ASN A 104 -0.65 31.45 -4.78
CA ASN A 104 -1.52 31.55 -3.61
C ASN A 104 -2.96 31.88 -4.02
N GLY A 105 -3.95 31.36 -3.31
CA GLY A 105 -5.34 31.76 -3.41
C GLY A 105 -6.12 30.94 -4.41
N LYS A 106 -7.40 30.74 -4.08
CA LYS A 106 -8.31 29.85 -4.80
C LYS A 106 -8.35 30.17 -6.29
N GLY A 107 -8.13 29.14 -7.10
CA GLY A 107 -8.19 29.23 -8.57
C GLY A 107 -6.98 29.88 -9.23
N SER A 108 -5.96 30.29 -8.46
CA SER A 108 -4.69 30.75 -9.03
C SER A 108 -3.95 29.57 -9.67
N ASN A 109 -3.34 29.80 -10.84
CA ASN A 109 -2.55 28.79 -11.56
C ASN A 109 -1.13 29.30 -11.80
N GLY A 110 -0.11 28.55 -11.40
CA GLY A 110 1.29 28.92 -11.66
C GLY A 110 1.62 28.81 -13.15
N ILE A 111 1.52 27.60 -13.70
CA ILE A 111 1.79 27.27 -15.10
C ILE A 111 0.65 26.41 -15.63
N VAL A 112 0.06 26.80 -16.77
CA VAL A 112 -0.98 26.04 -17.47
C VAL A 112 -0.47 25.61 -18.83
N ILE A 113 -0.50 24.31 -19.11
CA ILE A 113 -0.07 23.69 -20.37
C ILE A 113 -1.29 23.07 -21.05
N LYS A 114 -1.77 23.70 -22.12
CA LYS A 114 -2.91 23.25 -22.93
C LYS A 114 -2.50 22.58 -24.24
N GLY A 115 -1.31 22.90 -24.76
CA GLY A 115 -0.81 22.33 -26.01
C GLY A 115 -0.59 20.82 -25.94
N ASN A 116 -1.04 20.10 -26.96
CA ASN A 116 -0.72 18.67 -27.10
C ASN A 116 0.76 18.48 -27.43
N ASP A 117 1.34 17.35 -27.03
CA ASP A 117 2.76 17.02 -27.26
C ASP A 117 3.74 18.09 -26.73
N ALA A 118 3.30 18.96 -25.82
CA ALA A 118 4.16 19.97 -25.22
C ALA A 118 5.20 19.29 -24.32
N ALA A 119 6.46 19.71 -24.41
CA ALA A 119 7.54 19.23 -23.55
C ALA A 119 7.99 20.36 -22.62
N VAL A 120 7.83 20.16 -21.32
CA VAL A 120 8.11 21.18 -20.30
C VAL A 120 9.11 20.66 -19.28
N MET A 121 10.22 21.36 -19.11
CA MET A 121 11.22 21.08 -18.08
C MET A 121 11.24 22.19 -17.04
N LEU A 122 10.97 21.82 -15.79
CA LEU A 122 10.93 22.74 -14.65
C LEU A 122 11.96 22.31 -13.62
N ALA A 123 12.95 23.17 -13.38
CA ALA A 123 13.93 23.00 -12.31
C ALA A 123 13.66 23.93 -11.12
N ASN A 124 12.45 24.47 -11.04
CA ASN A 124 12.06 25.48 -10.05
C ASN A 124 11.76 24.82 -8.72
N ARG A 125 12.03 25.54 -7.63
CA ARG A 125 11.31 25.32 -6.37
C ARG A 125 10.04 26.15 -6.41
N GLY A 126 8.98 25.68 -5.78
CA GLY A 126 7.80 26.49 -5.64
C GLY A 126 6.94 26.09 -4.47
N GLU A 127 6.12 27.05 -4.06
CA GLU A 127 5.18 26.95 -2.96
C GLU A 127 3.78 27.22 -3.51
N VAL A 128 2.84 26.34 -3.17
CA VAL A 128 1.44 26.42 -3.60
C VAL A 128 0.54 26.38 -2.37
N ASP A 129 -0.31 27.40 -2.18
CA ASP A 129 -1.13 27.53 -0.98
C ASP A 129 -2.53 28.13 -1.23
N GLN A 130 -3.41 28.00 -0.23
CA GLN A 130 -4.77 28.56 -0.15
C GLN A 130 -5.69 28.21 -1.35
N GLY A 131 -5.66 26.96 -1.81
CA GLY A 131 -6.54 26.47 -2.87
C GLY A 131 -6.04 26.74 -4.29
N ALA A 132 -4.73 26.99 -4.45
CA ALA A 132 -4.09 27.24 -5.73
C ALA A 132 -3.64 25.95 -6.45
N THR A 133 -3.38 26.05 -7.75
CA THR A 133 -2.75 24.99 -8.55
C THR A 133 -1.38 25.43 -9.05
N GLY A 134 -0.32 24.70 -8.73
CA GLY A 134 1.04 25.04 -9.16
C GLY A 134 1.22 24.89 -10.67
N ILE A 135 1.07 23.66 -11.16
CA ILE A 135 1.19 23.31 -12.57
C ILE A 135 -0.07 22.56 -13.00
N ARG A 136 -0.69 22.95 -14.10
CA ARG A 136 -1.87 22.28 -14.67
C ARG A 136 -1.61 21.86 -16.11
N VAL A 137 -1.79 20.59 -16.41
CA VAL A 137 -1.55 20.02 -17.75
C VAL A 137 -2.86 19.45 -18.30
N THR A 138 -3.40 20.09 -19.33
CA THR A 138 -4.62 19.66 -20.05
C THR A 138 -4.32 19.11 -21.43
N GLY A 139 -3.15 19.44 -22.01
CA GLY A 139 -2.73 18.92 -23.31
C GLY A 139 -2.48 17.41 -23.29
N LYS A 140 -2.94 16.72 -24.33
CA LYS A 140 -2.71 15.28 -24.51
C LYS A 140 -1.25 15.00 -24.85
N GLN A 141 -0.73 13.86 -24.39
CA GLN A 141 0.64 13.42 -24.67
C GLN A 141 1.73 14.43 -24.24
N ALA A 142 1.38 15.41 -23.40
CA ALA A 142 2.33 16.37 -22.88
C ALA A 142 3.35 15.68 -21.97
N GLU A 143 4.60 16.13 -22.01
CA GLU A 143 5.69 15.63 -21.18
C GLU A 143 6.10 16.71 -20.18
N LEU A 144 6.00 16.38 -18.89
CA LEU A 144 6.43 17.24 -17.80
C LEU A 144 7.63 16.60 -17.09
N ARG A 145 8.75 17.32 -17.06
CA ARG A 145 9.96 16.96 -16.31
C ARG A 145 10.14 17.91 -15.15
N LEU A 146 9.92 17.42 -13.93
CA LEU A 146 10.02 18.18 -12.69
C LEU A 146 11.32 17.81 -11.97
N LEU A 147 12.36 18.64 -12.07
CA LEU A 147 13.68 18.34 -11.49
C LEU A 147 13.76 18.64 -9.99
N ARG A 148 12.78 19.37 -9.44
CA ARG A 148 12.61 19.62 -8.01
C ARG A 148 11.11 19.63 -7.67
N PRO A 149 10.68 19.03 -6.55
CA PRO A 149 9.27 19.01 -6.18
C PRO A 149 8.75 20.42 -5.83
N LEU A 150 7.43 20.54 -5.70
CA LEU A 150 6.75 21.72 -5.17
C LEU A 150 6.33 21.44 -3.73
N ASP A 151 6.49 22.42 -2.86
CA ASP A 151 5.91 22.40 -1.52
C ASP A 151 4.46 22.88 -1.63
N VAL A 152 3.53 22.16 -1.01
CA VAL A 152 2.09 22.41 -1.17
C VAL A 152 1.41 22.40 0.18
N HIS A 153 0.73 23.48 0.50
CA HIS A 153 0.06 23.69 1.78
C HIS A 153 -1.39 24.11 1.56
N GLY A 154 -2.22 23.91 2.58
CA GLY A 154 -3.59 24.41 2.62
C GLY A 154 -4.59 23.56 1.81
N ALA A 155 -5.80 23.47 2.36
CA ALA A 155 -6.87 22.66 1.79
C ALA A 155 -7.22 23.11 0.36
N GLY A 156 -7.38 22.13 -0.54
CA GLY A 156 -7.71 22.36 -1.94
C GLY A 156 -6.54 22.84 -2.81
N SER A 157 -5.34 23.00 -2.26
CA SER A 157 -4.14 23.28 -3.04
C SER A 157 -3.64 22.02 -3.74
N THR A 158 -3.12 22.18 -4.96
CA THR A 158 -2.54 21.08 -5.75
C THR A 158 -1.23 21.52 -6.39
N GLY A 159 -0.15 20.77 -6.14
CA GLY A 159 1.15 21.06 -6.75
C GLY A 159 1.13 20.89 -8.27
N VAL A 160 0.81 19.67 -8.72
CA VAL A 160 0.69 19.32 -10.14
C VAL A 160 -0.66 18.66 -10.41
N LEU A 161 -1.43 19.18 -11.36
CA LEU A 161 -2.68 18.60 -11.84
C LEU A 161 -2.51 18.12 -13.29
N LEU A 162 -2.66 16.81 -13.52
CA LEU A 162 -2.56 16.16 -14.84
C LEU A 162 -3.94 15.68 -15.31
N GLU A 163 -4.51 16.39 -16.27
CA GLU A 163 -5.82 16.12 -16.88
C GLU A 163 -5.72 15.57 -18.31
N GLY A 164 -4.64 15.92 -19.02
CA GLY A 164 -4.45 15.53 -20.42
C GLY A 164 -4.16 14.04 -20.59
N GLY A 165 -4.94 13.35 -21.42
CA GLY A 165 -4.76 11.91 -21.67
C GLY A 165 -3.38 11.55 -22.24
N SER A 166 -2.86 10.40 -21.83
CA SER A 166 -1.55 9.87 -22.25
C SER A 166 -0.35 10.78 -21.95
N ALA A 167 -0.48 11.78 -21.07
CA ALA A 167 0.63 12.62 -20.64
C ALA A 167 1.67 11.82 -19.83
N ARG A 168 2.90 12.33 -19.78
CA ARG A 168 4.03 11.74 -19.05
C ARG A 168 4.56 12.72 -18.02
N LEU A 169 4.74 12.25 -16.79
CA LEU A 169 5.43 12.98 -15.73
C LEU A 169 6.68 12.21 -15.31
N SER A 170 7.82 12.89 -15.29
CA SER A 170 9.03 12.41 -14.60
C SER A 170 9.46 13.45 -13.59
N GLY A 171 9.41 13.08 -12.31
CA GLY A 171 9.61 13.99 -11.18
C GLY A 171 10.67 13.50 -10.19
N VAL A 172 11.01 14.40 -9.27
CA VAL A 172 11.80 14.09 -8.08
C VAL A 172 10.90 14.25 -6.86
N GLY A 173 10.48 13.13 -6.25
CA GLY A 173 9.54 13.10 -5.12
C GLY A 173 8.23 13.85 -5.34
N THR A 174 7.46 14.02 -4.27
CA THR A 174 6.20 14.78 -4.24
C THR A 174 6.36 16.18 -3.63
N GLY A 175 7.30 16.37 -2.70
CA GLY A 175 7.54 17.63 -1.97
C GLY A 175 7.09 17.59 -0.51
N ASN A 176 7.12 18.72 0.17
CA ASN A 176 6.52 18.83 1.51
C ASN A 176 5.04 19.21 1.36
N ILE A 177 4.15 18.27 1.69
CA ILE A 177 2.71 18.41 1.50
C ILE A 177 2.02 18.41 2.87
N SER A 178 1.19 19.42 3.15
CA SER A 178 0.47 19.49 4.43
C SER A 178 -0.91 20.13 4.35
N LEU A 179 -1.66 20.05 5.46
CA LEU A 179 -2.97 20.68 5.64
C LEU A 179 -4.00 20.27 4.58
N SER A 180 -4.14 18.96 4.36
CA SER A 180 -5.06 18.37 3.37
C SER A 180 -4.81 18.79 1.91
N ALA A 181 -3.60 19.28 1.59
CA ALA A 181 -3.20 19.56 0.22
C ALA A 181 -2.86 18.28 -0.57
N ILE A 182 -2.75 18.41 -1.89
CA ILE A 182 -2.35 17.34 -2.81
C ILE A 182 -1.04 17.70 -3.51
N GLY A 183 -0.04 16.82 -3.48
CA GLY A 183 1.22 17.02 -4.21
C GLY A 183 1.03 16.91 -5.73
N ILE A 184 0.65 15.73 -6.20
CA ILE A 184 0.36 15.44 -7.61
C ILE A 184 -1.03 14.81 -7.70
N HIS A 185 -1.88 15.36 -8.56
CA HIS A 185 -3.23 14.85 -8.84
C HIS A 185 -3.33 14.46 -10.32
N VAL A 186 -3.76 13.23 -10.58
CA VAL A 186 -3.95 12.67 -11.91
C VAL A 186 -5.41 12.34 -12.13
N THR A 187 -6.06 13.09 -13.01
CA THR A 187 -7.45 12.86 -13.44
C THR A 187 -7.54 12.38 -14.88
N GLY A 188 -6.50 12.61 -15.68
CA GLY A 188 -6.38 12.09 -17.05
C GLY A 188 -6.15 10.58 -17.09
N ASN A 189 -6.49 9.95 -18.22
CA ASN A 189 -6.32 8.51 -18.43
C ASN A 189 -5.00 8.17 -19.12
N GLN A 190 -4.54 6.93 -18.95
CA GLN A 190 -3.34 6.37 -19.61
C GLN A 190 -2.05 7.14 -19.32
N ILE A 191 -1.93 7.71 -18.14
CA ILE A 191 -0.78 8.53 -17.74
C ILE A 191 0.41 7.62 -17.40
N SER A 192 1.63 8.09 -17.70
CA SER A 192 2.86 7.46 -17.21
C SER A 192 3.56 8.39 -16.23
N LEU A 193 3.75 7.93 -15.00
CA LEU A 193 4.34 8.71 -13.92
C LEU A 193 5.57 7.99 -13.35
N VAL A 194 6.69 8.70 -13.24
CA VAL A 194 7.93 8.19 -12.65
C VAL A 194 8.44 9.18 -11.62
N LEU A 195 8.51 8.76 -10.35
CA LEU A 195 9.13 9.52 -9.26
C LEU A 195 10.39 8.82 -8.79
N LYS A 196 11.44 9.60 -8.55
CA LYS A 196 12.74 9.13 -8.08
C LYS A 196 13.30 10.09 -7.04
N ASP A 197 14.28 9.63 -6.28
CA ASP A 197 15.01 10.49 -5.38
C ASP A 197 15.86 11.54 -6.11
N PRO A 198 16.10 12.71 -5.45
CA PRO A 198 17.10 13.63 -5.93
C PRO A 198 18.48 12.94 -5.90
N PRO A 199 19.43 13.38 -6.74
CA PRO A 199 20.82 12.96 -6.59
C PRO A 199 21.30 13.25 -5.16
N PRO A 200 21.98 12.31 -4.48
CA PRO A 200 22.46 12.53 -3.14
C PRO A 200 23.47 13.70 -3.12
N LEU A 201 23.43 14.50 -2.05
CA LEU A 201 24.27 15.71 -1.92
C LEU A 201 25.77 15.40 -1.82
N SER A 202 26.11 14.19 -1.40
CA SER A 202 27.46 13.63 -1.36
C SER A 202 27.39 12.11 -1.47
N LEU A 203 28.50 11.44 -1.82
CA LEU A 203 28.56 9.97 -1.79
C LEU A 203 28.19 9.47 -0.39
N GLY A 204 27.17 8.63 -0.30
CA GLY A 204 26.70 8.05 0.96
C GLY A 204 25.68 8.89 1.75
N ALA A 205 25.31 10.10 1.29
CA ALA A 205 24.23 10.84 1.91
C ALA A 205 22.87 10.18 1.64
N GLN A 206 22.03 10.12 2.67
CA GLN A 206 20.63 9.68 2.54
C GLN A 206 19.85 10.68 1.66
N PRO A 207 18.92 10.20 0.81
CA PRO A 207 18.05 11.08 0.03
C PRO A 207 17.20 11.95 0.95
N ILE A 208 16.91 13.19 0.51
CA ILE A 208 15.99 14.08 1.22
C ILE A 208 14.57 13.56 0.98
N ALA A 209 13.96 13.00 2.02
CA ALA A 209 12.60 12.48 1.93
C ALA A 209 11.59 13.61 1.71
N SER A 210 10.64 13.39 0.79
CA SER A 210 9.41 14.19 0.76
C SER A 210 8.63 13.94 2.06
N THR A 211 7.95 14.96 2.61
CA THR A 211 7.15 14.78 3.83
C THR A 211 5.69 15.10 3.55
N ILE A 212 4.81 14.16 3.82
CA ILE A 212 3.37 14.27 3.65
C ILE A 212 2.75 14.19 5.03
N GLY A 213 2.07 15.26 5.46
CA GLY A 213 1.56 15.38 6.81
C GLY A 213 0.20 16.04 6.94
N SER A 214 -0.38 16.00 8.14
CA SER A 214 -1.62 16.72 8.47
C SER A 214 -2.77 16.44 7.48
N GLY A 215 -3.04 15.17 7.20
CA GLY A 215 -4.14 14.74 6.34
C GLY A 215 -3.93 14.99 4.84
N ALA A 216 -2.70 15.30 4.42
CA ALA A 216 -2.35 15.56 3.02
C ALA A 216 -2.23 14.26 2.19
N THR A 217 -2.26 14.42 0.86
CA THR A 217 -2.00 13.32 -0.08
C THR A 217 -0.80 13.64 -0.97
N GLY A 218 0.19 12.75 -1.04
CA GLY A 218 1.35 12.93 -1.93
C GLY A 218 0.96 12.82 -3.39
N LEU A 219 0.39 11.67 -3.77
CA LEU A 219 -0.04 11.35 -5.13
C LEU A 219 -1.48 10.82 -5.14
N LEU A 220 -2.41 11.51 -5.81
CA LEU A 220 -3.80 11.10 -6.00
C LEU A 220 -4.05 10.72 -7.46
N ILE A 221 -4.59 9.53 -7.70
CA ILE A 221 -4.85 8.97 -9.03
C ILE A 221 -6.33 8.64 -9.19
N ASP A 222 -7.10 9.56 -9.76
CA ASP A 222 -8.51 9.36 -10.12
C ASP A 222 -8.66 8.88 -11.58
N GLY A 223 -7.66 9.15 -12.42
CA GLY A 223 -7.59 8.66 -13.78
C GLY A 223 -7.48 7.13 -13.87
N SER A 224 -7.81 6.59 -15.04
CA SER A 224 -7.75 5.15 -15.32
C SER A 224 -6.56 4.75 -16.19
N GLN A 225 -6.13 3.49 -16.08
CA GLN A 225 -5.03 2.90 -16.86
C GLN A 225 -3.69 3.64 -16.68
N THR A 226 -3.47 4.25 -15.51
CA THR A 226 -2.24 4.98 -15.20
C THR A 226 -1.14 4.00 -14.78
N SER A 227 0.05 4.15 -15.36
CA SER A 227 1.27 3.43 -14.98
C SER A 227 2.15 4.30 -14.09
N ILE A 228 2.39 3.86 -12.87
CA ILE A 228 3.12 4.59 -11.83
C ILE A 228 4.39 3.78 -11.50
N ARG A 229 5.55 4.43 -11.54
CA ARG A 229 6.81 3.84 -11.07
C ARG A 229 7.43 4.72 -10.01
N LEU A 230 7.62 4.17 -8.82
CA LEU A 230 8.15 4.87 -7.66
C LEU A 230 9.53 4.31 -7.28
N ARG A 231 10.48 5.23 -7.13
CA ARG A 231 11.87 5.00 -6.70
C ARG A 231 12.36 6.13 -5.79
N ASP A 232 11.42 6.91 -5.28
CA ASP A 232 11.61 8.06 -4.39
C ASP A 232 11.45 7.65 -2.93
N THR A 233 11.94 8.50 -2.05
CA THR A 233 11.87 8.37 -0.61
C THR A 233 10.89 9.39 -0.04
N GLU A 234 9.96 8.92 0.77
CA GLU A 234 8.89 9.73 1.37
C GLU A 234 8.60 9.34 2.82
N ARG A 235 8.13 10.32 3.60
CA ARG A 235 7.64 10.18 4.97
C ARG A 235 6.18 10.60 5.01
N ILE A 236 5.30 9.72 5.48
CA ILE A 236 3.87 9.93 5.63
C ILE A 236 3.59 9.96 7.13
N LEU A 237 3.28 11.14 7.67
CA LEU A 237 3.19 11.39 9.10
C LEU A 237 1.79 11.91 9.47
N GLY A 238 1.23 11.35 10.52
CA GLY A 238 -0.01 11.81 11.11
C GLY A 238 -1.26 11.19 10.49
N GLU A 239 -2.31 11.16 11.30
CA GLU A 239 -3.60 10.57 10.95
C GLU A 239 -4.17 11.17 9.66
N GLY A 240 -4.66 10.29 8.78
CA GLY A 240 -5.28 10.66 7.51
C GLY A 240 -4.31 11.07 6.41
N SER A 241 -3.01 11.20 6.69
CA SER A 241 -1.99 11.46 5.66
C SER A 241 -1.82 10.23 4.76
N GLN A 242 -1.74 10.44 3.45
CA GLN A 242 -1.68 9.37 2.45
C GLN A 242 -0.52 9.58 1.47
N GLY A 243 0.36 8.59 1.31
CA GLY A 243 1.46 8.65 0.34
C GLY A 243 0.92 8.68 -1.08
N VAL A 244 0.31 7.55 -1.48
CA VAL A 244 -0.30 7.35 -2.79
C VAL A 244 -1.73 6.85 -2.63
N VAL A 245 -2.65 7.42 -3.39
CA VAL A 245 -4.06 7.03 -3.46
C VAL A 245 -4.40 6.65 -4.89
N MET A 246 -4.83 5.41 -5.11
CA MET A 246 -5.33 4.93 -6.40
C MET A 246 -6.84 4.76 -6.35
N GLY A 247 -7.57 5.74 -6.86
CA GLY A 247 -9.04 5.76 -6.91
C GLY A 247 -9.65 5.38 -8.27
N GLY A 248 -8.93 5.62 -9.37
CA GLY A 248 -9.39 5.23 -10.71
C GLY A 248 -9.28 3.74 -11.01
N SER A 249 -9.64 3.33 -12.23
CA SER A 249 -9.69 1.91 -12.63
C SER A 249 -8.48 1.46 -13.44
N GLY A 250 -8.04 0.21 -13.28
CA GLY A 250 -7.00 -0.39 -14.12
C GLY A 250 -5.61 0.22 -13.92
N ASN A 251 -5.36 0.87 -12.78
CA ASN A 251 -4.08 1.53 -12.50
C ASN A 251 -3.03 0.50 -12.08
N THR A 252 -1.78 0.71 -12.49
CA THR A 252 -0.67 -0.16 -12.14
C THR A 252 0.42 0.65 -11.44
N LEU A 253 0.79 0.25 -10.22
CA LEU A 253 1.88 0.83 -9.47
C LEU A 253 3.03 -0.17 -9.33
N HIS A 254 4.23 0.28 -9.66
CA HIS A 254 5.49 -0.41 -9.43
C HIS A 254 6.32 0.37 -8.42
N ARG A 255 6.67 -0.25 -7.29
CA ARG A 255 7.72 0.25 -6.41
C ARG A 255 8.96 -0.60 -6.62
N ASP A 256 9.96 0.01 -7.26
CA ASP A 256 11.19 -0.67 -7.71
C ASP A 256 12.43 -0.16 -6.94
N GLY A 257 12.24 0.71 -5.93
CA GLY A 257 13.30 1.36 -5.17
C GLY A 257 12.76 2.40 -4.18
N GLY A 258 13.66 3.11 -3.49
CA GLY A 258 13.30 4.11 -2.47
C GLY A 258 12.68 3.52 -1.20
N SER A 259 12.27 4.38 -0.27
CA SER A 259 11.54 3.99 0.95
C SER A 259 10.28 4.81 1.21
N SER A 260 9.22 4.18 1.70
CA SER A 260 7.99 4.86 2.16
C SER A 260 7.88 4.62 3.66
N GLU A 261 8.13 5.67 4.45
CA GLU A 261 8.09 5.65 5.91
C GLU A 261 6.75 6.17 6.40
N VAL A 262 5.93 5.30 6.95
CA VAL A 262 4.57 5.59 7.40
C VAL A 262 4.53 5.57 8.92
N ALA A 263 4.11 6.68 9.52
CA ALA A 263 4.01 6.79 10.97
C ALA A 263 2.81 7.62 11.44
N GLU A 264 2.54 7.53 12.75
CA GLU A 264 1.56 8.37 13.45
C GLU A 264 0.12 8.28 12.87
N GLY A 265 -0.28 7.10 12.37
CA GLY A 265 -1.63 6.89 11.81
C GLY A 265 -1.76 7.19 10.31
N GLY A 266 -0.65 7.42 9.61
CA GLY A 266 -0.63 7.59 8.15
C GLY A 266 -0.90 6.31 7.38
N THR A 267 -1.16 6.43 6.08
CA THR A 267 -1.24 5.31 5.13
C THR A 267 -0.24 5.51 3.99
N GLY A 268 0.63 4.53 3.72
CA GLY A 268 1.61 4.62 2.64
C GLY A 268 0.93 4.57 1.26
N LEU A 269 0.41 3.39 0.91
CA LEU A 269 -0.33 3.18 -0.33
C LEU A 269 -1.78 2.81 -0.03
N PHE A 270 -2.71 3.56 -0.60
CA PHE A 270 -4.14 3.33 -0.45
C PHE A 270 -4.81 3.05 -1.80
N VAL A 271 -5.36 1.85 -1.95
CA VAL A 271 -6.03 1.40 -3.17
C VAL A 271 -7.52 1.32 -2.92
N GLN A 272 -8.28 2.21 -3.56
CA GLN A 272 -9.74 2.27 -3.48
C GLN A 272 -10.44 2.09 -4.83
N GLY A 273 -9.68 2.20 -5.92
CA GLY A 273 -10.15 1.98 -7.28
C GLY A 273 -10.27 0.50 -7.65
N TRP A 274 -10.73 0.25 -8.87
CA TRP A 274 -11.01 -1.09 -9.39
C TRP A 274 -9.89 -1.60 -10.28
N LEU A 275 -9.73 -2.92 -10.39
CA LEU A 275 -8.80 -3.57 -11.33
C LEU A 275 -7.35 -3.06 -11.21
N SER A 276 -6.98 -2.54 -10.05
CA SER A 276 -5.68 -1.93 -9.83
C SER A 276 -4.68 -2.96 -9.36
N ARG A 277 -3.44 -2.83 -9.82
CA ARG A 277 -2.32 -3.71 -9.48
C ARG A 277 -1.23 -2.94 -8.78
N VAL A 278 -0.78 -3.47 -7.65
CA VAL A 278 0.41 -3.04 -6.93
C VAL A 278 1.49 -4.11 -7.08
N MET A 279 2.63 -3.71 -7.60
CA MET A 279 3.81 -4.55 -7.75
C MET A 279 4.94 -3.96 -6.93
N LEU A 280 5.38 -4.70 -5.93
CA LEU A 280 6.62 -4.41 -5.22
C LEU A 280 7.68 -5.28 -5.89
N SER A 281 8.69 -4.65 -6.48
CA SER A 281 9.84 -5.34 -7.11
C SER A 281 11.16 -4.90 -6.47
N GLY A 282 11.10 -3.99 -5.50
CA GLY A 282 12.22 -3.46 -4.75
C GLY A 282 11.77 -2.34 -3.82
N GLY A 283 12.73 -1.64 -3.21
CA GLY A 283 12.44 -0.61 -2.22
C GLY A 283 11.93 -1.17 -0.90
N THR A 284 11.57 -0.27 0.03
CA THR A 284 11.08 -0.65 1.36
C THR A 284 9.83 0.14 1.74
N ILE A 285 8.87 -0.53 2.37
CA ILE A 285 7.76 0.12 3.08
C ILE A 285 7.98 -0.10 4.57
N LEU A 286 8.06 0.98 5.33
CA LEU A 286 8.24 0.94 6.77
C LEU A 286 6.99 1.51 7.42
N ALA A 287 6.21 0.71 8.12
CA ALA A 287 5.02 1.14 8.86
C ALA A 287 5.27 1.02 10.36
N SER A 288 5.16 2.12 11.10
CA SER A 288 5.42 2.16 12.54
C SER A 288 4.39 3.02 13.26
N GLY A 289 4.02 2.63 14.47
CA GLY A 289 3.10 3.39 15.32
C GLY A 289 1.64 2.97 15.13
N GLN A 290 0.85 3.20 16.17
CA GLN A 290 -0.56 2.81 16.22
C GLN A 290 -1.35 3.44 15.07
N GLY A 291 -2.17 2.63 14.42
CA GLY A 291 -3.04 3.05 13.30
C GLY A 291 -2.32 3.25 11.96
N SER A 292 -0.99 3.21 11.92
CA SER A 292 -0.24 3.33 10.65
C SER A 292 -0.44 2.09 9.79
N VAL A 293 -0.65 2.30 8.48
CA VAL A 293 -0.82 1.21 7.51
C VAL A 293 0.15 1.36 6.34
N GLY A 294 0.94 0.32 6.05
CA GLY A 294 1.86 0.33 4.92
C GLY A 294 1.12 0.35 3.58
N ILE A 295 0.32 -0.68 3.32
CA ILE A 295 -0.53 -0.81 2.13
C ILE A 295 -1.95 -1.14 2.58
N SER A 296 -2.92 -0.37 2.11
CA SER A 296 -4.33 -0.61 2.35
C SER A 296 -5.07 -0.80 1.02
N PHE A 297 -5.87 -1.86 0.95
CA PHE A 297 -6.90 -2.03 -0.07
C PHE A 297 -8.26 -1.86 0.59
N ARG A 298 -9.03 -0.87 0.14
CA ARG A 298 -10.41 -0.64 0.57
C ARG A 298 -11.26 -0.24 -0.62
N ASN A 299 -12.00 -1.19 -1.18
CA ASN A 299 -12.95 -0.84 -2.24
C ASN A 299 -14.21 -0.23 -1.61
N PRO A 300 -14.69 0.93 -2.10
CA PRO A 300 -16.03 1.42 -1.76
C PRO A 300 -17.07 0.42 -2.26
N ASP A 301 -18.25 0.40 -1.63
CA ASP A 301 -19.39 -0.43 -2.04
C ASP A 301 -19.74 -0.17 -3.52
N GLY A 302 -19.18 -0.97 -4.44
CA GLY A 302 -19.51 -0.95 -5.87
C GLY A 302 -20.48 -2.04 -6.28
N PRO A 303 -20.82 -2.14 -7.58
CA PRO A 303 -21.81 -3.09 -8.09
C PRO A 303 -21.32 -4.54 -8.02
N GLN A 304 -22.17 -5.40 -7.44
CA GLN A 304 -21.95 -6.82 -7.15
C GLN A 304 -21.52 -7.59 -8.40
N VAL A 305 -20.25 -7.99 -8.50
CA VAL A 305 -19.82 -8.96 -9.52
C VAL A 305 -19.57 -10.30 -8.83
N VAL A 306 -20.62 -11.12 -8.85
CA VAL A 306 -20.60 -12.52 -8.45
C VAL A 306 -19.74 -13.29 -9.46
N PHE A 307 -18.59 -13.81 -9.03
CA PHE A 307 -17.79 -14.72 -9.84
C PHE A 307 -17.81 -16.13 -9.23
N THR A 308 -18.46 -17.06 -9.91
CA THR A 308 -18.35 -18.51 -9.69
C THR A 308 -17.09 -19.02 -10.40
N SER A 309 -16.14 -19.62 -9.69
CA SER A 309 -14.90 -20.13 -10.30
C SER A 309 -14.98 -21.62 -10.67
N ARG A 310 -14.49 -21.96 -11.86
CA ARG A 310 -14.10 -23.33 -12.24
C ARG A 310 -12.67 -23.28 -12.83
N ALA A 311 -11.75 -23.88 -12.08
CA ALA A 311 -10.43 -24.43 -12.46
C ALA A 311 -9.42 -23.57 -13.25
N GLY A 312 -8.22 -23.40 -12.66
CA GLY A 312 -6.95 -23.34 -13.41
C GLY A 312 -6.34 -21.95 -13.58
N HIS A 313 -5.56 -21.49 -12.60
CA HIS A 313 -4.87 -20.20 -12.61
C HIS A 313 -3.70 -20.14 -13.62
N ARG A 314 -3.82 -19.27 -14.64
CA ARG A 314 -2.70 -18.46 -15.17
C ARG A 314 -3.21 -17.06 -15.54
N GLN A 315 -2.65 -16.06 -14.86
CA GLN A 315 -2.43 -14.65 -15.24
C GLN A 315 -3.58 -13.89 -15.94
N ALA A 316 -4.17 -12.96 -15.18
CA ALA A 316 -4.87 -11.76 -15.64
C ALA A 316 -6.08 -11.95 -16.57
N GLU A 317 -7.28 -12.22 -16.01
CA GLU A 317 -8.55 -11.84 -16.66
C GLU A 317 -9.77 -11.71 -15.73
N ASP A 318 -9.59 -11.64 -14.40
CA ASP A 318 -10.71 -11.55 -13.47
C ASP A 318 -10.66 -10.24 -12.68
N GLY A 319 -11.44 -9.24 -13.06
CA GLY A 319 -12.25 -8.38 -12.17
C GLY A 319 -11.69 -7.75 -10.87
N ARG A 320 -10.41 -7.89 -10.51
CA ARG A 320 -9.94 -7.82 -9.12
C ARG A 320 -8.72 -6.91 -8.92
N ASN A 321 -8.60 -6.38 -7.70
CA ASN A 321 -7.38 -5.71 -7.24
C ASN A 321 -6.32 -6.73 -6.83
N GLN A 322 -5.06 -6.45 -7.14
CA GLN A 322 -3.95 -7.36 -6.92
C GLN A 322 -2.77 -6.67 -6.24
N LEU A 323 -2.21 -7.32 -5.21
CA LEU A 323 -0.89 -7.02 -4.67
C LEU A 323 0.04 -8.18 -4.99
N VAL A 324 1.16 -7.87 -5.63
CA VAL A 324 2.25 -8.82 -5.89
C VAL A 324 3.51 -8.25 -5.28
N ALA A 325 4.06 -8.90 -4.26
CA ALA A 325 5.35 -8.55 -3.71
C ALA A 325 6.40 -9.55 -4.20
N GLY A 326 7.35 -9.12 -5.02
CA GLY A 326 8.47 -9.95 -5.47
C GLY A 326 9.49 -10.20 -4.35
N ALA A 327 10.39 -11.16 -4.55
CA ALA A 327 11.37 -11.63 -3.56
C ALA A 327 12.22 -10.51 -2.92
N ASP A 328 12.58 -9.48 -3.68
CA ASP A 328 13.41 -8.36 -3.22
C ASP A 328 12.61 -7.28 -2.46
N SER A 329 11.29 -7.43 -2.36
CA SER A 329 10.43 -6.48 -1.65
C SER A 329 10.54 -6.68 -0.16
N ARG A 330 10.62 -5.57 0.58
CA ARG A 330 10.68 -5.57 2.04
C ARG A 330 9.60 -4.67 2.64
N ILE A 331 8.75 -5.26 3.47
CA ILE A 331 7.82 -4.53 4.33
C ILE A 331 8.30 -4.71 5.78
N ILE A 332 8.46 -3.61 6.51
CA ILE A 332 8.86 -3.60 7.92
C ILE A 332 7.72 -2.99 8.72
N VAL A 333 7.28 -3.68 9.77
CA VAL A 333 6.10 -3.31 10.57
C VAL A 333 6.45 -3.29 12.05
N SER A 334 6.06 -2.27 12.80
CA SER A 334 6.32 -2.19 14.24
C SER A 334 5.33 -1.30 15.01
N ASN A 335 5.37 -1.37 16.34
CA ASN A 335 4.74 -0.42 17.25
C ASN A 335 3.23 -0.20 17.05
N GLY A 336 2.47 -1.26 16.72
CA GLY A 336 1.02 -1.18 16.48
C GLY A 336 0.60 -0.95 15.05
N ALA A 337 1.56 -0.84 14.12
CA ALA A 337 1.26 -0.68 12.71
C ALA A 337 0.78 -1.99 12.08
N THR A 338 0.08 -1.86 10.94
CA THR A 338 -0.28 -2.97 10.06
C THR A 338 0.49 -2.85 8.75
N GLY A 339 1.15 -3.91 8.32
CA GLY A 339 1.89 -3.92 7.05
C GLY A 339 0.94 -3.83 5.86
N ILE A 340 0.06 -4.81 5.74
CA ILE A 340 -0.96 -4.88 4.69
C ILE A 340 -2.34 -5.00 5.32
N HIS A 341 -3.25 -4.11 4.96
CA HIS A 341 -4.64 -4.17 5.37
C HIS A 341 -5.55 -4.33 4.16
N ILE A 342 -6.43 -5.33 4.19
CA ILE A 342 -7.42 -5.57 3.16
C ILE A 342 -8.80 -5.50 3.80
N ALA A 343 -9.65 -4.62 3.27
CA ALA A 343 -11.01 -4.39 3.74
C ALA A 343 -11.97 -4.10 2.57
N GLY A 344 -13.27 -4.27 2.80
CA GLY A 344 -14.34 -3.83 1.89
C GLY A 344 -14.99 -4.92 1.02
N ALA A 345 -15.86 -4.46 0.11
CA ALA A 345 -16.94 -5.25 -0.50
C ALA A 345 -16.53 -6.28 -1.60
N TYR A 346 -15.25 -6.35 -1.97
CA TYR A 346 -14.81 -7.07 -3.18
C TYR A 346 -13.56 -7.91 -3.01
N PRO A 347 -13.41 -8.97 -3.81
CA PRO A 347 -12.25 -9.83 -3.74
C PRO A 347 -10.95 -9.12 -4.13
N VAL A 348 -10.14 -8.85 -3.11
CA VAL A 348 -8.73 -8.48 -3.23
C VAL A 348 -7.90 -9.73 -3.04
N TYR A 349 -6.93 -9.94 -3.92
CA TYR A 349 -5.96 -11.02 -3.79
C TYR A 349 -4.59 -10.41 -3.54
N ALA A 350 -4.04 -10.66 -2.36
CA ALA A 350 -2.64 -10.39 -2.06
C ALA A 350 -1.85 -11.68 -2.19
N ASP A 351 -0.89 -11.71 -3.11
CA ASP A 351 0.08 -12.80 -3.26
C ASP A 351 1.47 -12.28 -2.93
N LEU A 352 2.02 -12.78 -1.83
CA LEU A 352 3.28 -12.32 -1.25
C LEU A 352 4.39 -13.31 -1.57
N GLU A 353 5.28 -12.97 -2.49
CA GLU A 353 6.50 -13.72 -2.77
C GLU A 353 7.75 -13.05 -2.14
N GLY A 354 7.56 -11.92 -1.44
CA GLY A 354 8.60 -11.12 -0.78
C GLY A 354 8.71 -11.33 0.72
N LYS A 355 9.44 -10.44 1.40
CA LYS A 355 9.68 -10.52 2.85
C LYS A 355 8.89 -9.47 3.64
N ILE A 356 8.17 -9.92 4.66
CA ILE A 356 7.60 -9.05 5.69
C ILE A 356 8.33 -9.31 7.00
N GLN A 357 8.90 -8.25 7.57
CA GLN A 357 9.49 -8.27 8.90
C GLN A 357 8.58 -7.52 9.85
N VAL A 358 8.15 -8.20 10.90
CA VAL A 358 7.30 -7.64 11.94
C VAL A 358 8.10 -7.61 13.22
N GLN A 359 8.20 -6.43 13.81
CA GLN A 359 8.80 -6.20 15.11
C GLN A 359 7.70 -6.07 16.17
N ALA A 360 8.10 -5.80 17.42
CA ALA A 360 7.19 -5.69 18.56
C ALA A 360 5.91 -4.88 18.23
N HIS A 361 4.77 -5.45 18.61
CA HIS A 361 3.41 -4.95 18.41
C HIS A 361 2.97 -4.73 16.95
N GLY A 362 3.75 -5.15 15.96
CA GLY A 362 3.34 -5.08 14.55
C GLY A 362 2.42 -6.23 14.14
N LEU A 363 1.64 -6.01 13.08
CA LEU A 363 0.86 -7.05 12.41
C LEU A 363 1.24 -7.11 10.92
N ALA A 364 1.67 -8.26 10.42
CA ALA A 364 2.11 -8.39 9.02
C ALA A 364 0.97 -8.08 8.05
N LEU A 365 -0.17 -8.75 8.25
CA LEU A 365 -1.32 -8.67 7.38
C LEU A 365 -2.61 -8.78 8.16
N LYS A 366 -3.56 -7.91 7.82
CA LYS A 366 -4.93 -7.94 8.33
C LYS A 366 -5.92 -8.01 7.18
N LEU A 367 -6.87 -8.93 7.28
CA LEU A 367 -8.07 -8.97 6.47
C LEU A 367 -9.27 -8.75 7.38
N SER A 368 -10.12 -7.75 7.12
CA SER A 368 -11.24 -7.44 8.02
C SER A 368 -12.53 -7.08 7.30
N ASP A 369 -13.64 -7.32 7.99
CA ASP A 369 -14.97 -6.93 7.57
C ASP A 369 -15.29 -5.47 7.93
N GLU A 370 -15.30 -4.62 6.91
CA GLU A 370 -15.73 -3.22 7.01
C GLU A 370 -16.97 -2.96 6.12
N GLY A 371 -17.73 -3.98 5.68
CA GLY A 371 -18.84 -3.77 4.74
C GLY A 371 -19.77 -4.96 4.52
N THR A 372 -20.68 -4.83 3.54
CA THR A 372 -21.72 -5.86 3.33
C THR A 372 -21.22 -7.13 2.63
N PHE A 373 -19.98 -7.20 2.12
CA PHE A 373 -19.43 -8.34 1.35
C PHE A 373 -17.91 -8.48 1.46
N VAL A 374 -17.34 -9.27 2.37
CA VAL A 374 -15.87 -9.48 2.36
C VAL A 374 -15.51 -10.74 1.60
N VAL A 375 -14.74 -10.59 0.53
CA VAL A 375 -14.27 -11.72 -0.30
C VAL A 375 -12.75 -11.64 -0.54
N GLY A 376 -11.95 -11.13 0.39
CA GLY A 376 -10.48 -11.07 0.19
C GLY A 376 -9.78 -12.42 0.44
N GLN A 377 -8.72 -12.71 -0.31
CA GLN A 377 -7.74 -13.73 0.04
C GLN A 377 -6.37 -13.09 0.23
N ALA A 378 -5.70 -13.48 1.30
CA ALA A 378 -4.29 -13.18 1.50
C ALA A 378 -3.48 -14.46 1.47
N ARG A 379 -2.47 -14.49 0.60
CA ARG A 379 -1.58 -15.62 0.40
C ARG A 379 -0.14 -15.20 0.67
N ASN A 380 0.51 -15.89 1.60
CA ASN A 380 1.98 -15.95 1.66
C ASN A 380 2.43 -17.01 0.65
N GLY A 381 2.93 -16.57 -0.50
CA GLY A 381 3.38 -17.39 -1.62
C GLY A 381 4.59 -18.25 -1.26
N VAL A 382 5.04 -19.09 -2.20
CA VAL A 382 6.03 -20.14 -1.91
C VAL A 382 7.40 -19.55 -1.56
N ALA A 383 7.78 -18.45 -2.20
CA ALA A 383 9.00 -17.69 -1.85
C ALA A 383 8.76 -16.66 -0.74
N GLY A 384 7.50 -16.47 -0.33
CA GLY A 384 7.09 -15.53 0.70
C GLY A 384 7.62 -15.89 2.09
N SER A 385 8.09 -14.87 2.82
CA SER A 385 8.59 -15.03 4.18
C SER A 385 8.03 -13.94 5.09
N ILE A 386 7.29 -14.35 6.11
CA ILE A 386 6.85 -13.49 7.20
C ILE A 386 7.68 -13.85 8.43
N VAL A 387 8.34 -12.87 9.03
CA VAL A 387 9.15 -13.06 10.24
C VAL A 387 8.66 -12.09 11.30
N ALA A 388 7.95 -12.60 12.31
CA ALA A 388 7.40 -11.85 13.42
C ALA A 388 8.24 -12.05 14.68
N GLN A 389 8.87 -10.97 15.15
CA GLN A 389 9.86 -10.98 16.23
C GLN A 389 9.58 -9.89 17.27
N GLY A 390 9.63 -10.26 18.54
CA GLY A 390 9.40 -9.36 19.67
C GLY A 390 7.93 -9.33 20.12
N VAL A 391 7.70 -8.81 21.33
CA VAL A 391 6.41 -8.93 22.01
C VAL A 391 5.29 -8.29 21.19
N GLY A 392 4.16 -8.98 21.03
CA GLY A 392 3.02 -8.54 20.25
C GLY A 392 3.19 -8.63 18.72
N ALA A 393 4.33 -9.06 18.20
CA ALA A 393 4.55 -9.21 16.76
C ALA A 393 3.77 -10.42 16.21
N SER A 394 2.89 -10.19 15.24
CA SER A 394 2.03 -11.24 14.68
C SER A 394 2.08 -11.32 13.15
N GLY A 395 1.81 -12.51 12.63
CA GLY A 395 1.79 -12.79 11.20
C GLY A 395 0.49 -12.31 10.53
N MET A 396 -0.37 -13.25 10.12
CA MET A 396 -1.57 -12.97 9.33
C MET A 396 -2.83 -13.09 10.19
N ALA A 397 -3.75 -12.13 10.09
CA ALA A 397 -5.03 -12.15 10.77
C ALA A 397 -6.19 -11.95 9.80
N ALA A 398 -7.30 -12.68 9.98
CA ALA A 398 -8.54 -12.45 9.26
C ALA A 398 -9.76 -12.46 10.19
N GLU A 399 -10.65 -11.48 9.98
CA GLU A 399 -11.92 -11.35 10.68
C GLU A 399 -13.04 -11.19 9.65
N GLY A 400 -14.05 -12.07 9.70
CA GLY A 400 -15.27 -11.94 8.88
C GLY A 400 -15.10 -12.10 7.36
N ALA A 401 -14.03 -12.75 6.92
CA ALA A 401 -13.73 -12.97 5.51
C ALA A 401 -14.26 -14.34 5.02
N ALA A 402 -15.55 -14.42 4.65
CA ALA A 402 -16.09 -15.60 3.99
C ALA A 402 -16.15 -15.43 2.47
N ILE A 403 -15.42 -16.28 1.76
CA ILE A 403 -15.64 -16.51 0.33
C ILE A 403 -16.62 -17.69 0.22
N ILE A 404 -17.89 -17.37 0.49
CA ILE A 404 -19.08 -18.21 0.25
C ILE A 404 -19.10 -19.54 1.04
N SER A 405 -19.78 -19.54 2.18
CA SER A 405 -20.88 -20.49 2.49
C SER A 405 -21.61 -20.00 3.75
N LEU A 406 -22.91 -19.72 3.61
CA LEU A 406 -23.82 -19.31 4.69
C LEU A 406 -24.28 -20.51 5.55
N ASP A 407 -23.79 -21.72 5.26
CA ASP A 407 -24.21 -22.92 5.94
C ASP A 407 -23.25 -23.28 7.08
N HIS A 408 -23.82 -23.54 8.25
CA HIS A 408 -23.15 -23.90 9.49
C HIS A 408 -22.42 -25.27 9.45
N ASN A 409 -22.33 -25.92 8.29
CA ASN A 409 -21.67 -27.21 8.07
C ASN A 409 -20.52 -27.08 7.05
N LEU A 410 -19.43 -26.46 7.49
CA LEU A 410 -18.24 -26.05 6.73
C LEU A 410 -17.46 -27.18 6.03
N TYR A 411 -17.79 -28.45 6.33
CA TYR A 411 -17.11 -29.64 5.80
C TYR A 411 -17.90 -30.41 4.73
N LEU A 412 -19.15 -30.03 4.47
CA LEU A 412 -20.06 -30.78 3.61
C LEU A 412 -20.57 -29.97 2.41
N SER A 413 -20.27 -28.66 2.33
CA SER A 413 -20.59 -27.89 1.13
C SER A 413 -19.62 -28.25 0.01
N THR A 414 -20.17 -28.54 -1.17
CA THR A 414 -19.41 -28.70 -2.42
C THR A 414 -19.75 -27.51 -3.31
N PRO A 415 -18.76 -26.69 -3.73
CA PRO A 415 -17.33 -26.75 -3.36
C PRO A 415 -17.05 -26.32 -1.90
N PRO A 416 -15.90 -26.74 -1.33
CA PRO A 416 -15.49 -26.29 0.00
C PRO A 416 -15.33 -24.76 0.04
N PRO A 417 -15.58 -24.11 1.20
CA PRO A 417 -15.42 -22.66 1.34
C PRO A 417 -13.95 -22.28 1.08
N LEU A 418 -13.75 -21.19 0.34
CA LEU A 418 -12.42 -20.72 -0.02
C LEU A 418 -11.73 -20.06 1.19
N PRO A 419 -10.45 -20.39 1.47
CA PRO A 419 -9.75 -19.86 2.63
C PRO A 419 -9.44 -18.37 2.48
N ALA A 420 -9.59 -17.65 3.59
CA ALA A 420 -9.30 -16.23 3.71
C ALA A 420 -7.79 -15.97 3.80
N LEU A 421 -7.09 -16.83 4.54
CA LEU A 421 -5.63 -16.78 4.70
C LEU A 421 -5.02 -18.09 4.22
N ILE A 422 -3.97 -18.00 3.42
CA ILE A 422 -3.21 -19.14 2.91
C ILE A 422 -1.73 -18.90 3.17
N ASN A 423 -1.05 -19.85 3.80
CA ASN A 423 0.40 -19.88 3.86
C ASN A 423 0.94 -21.03 3.01
N LEU A 424 1.69 -20.71 1.95
CA LEU A 424 2.48 -21.67 1.15
C LEU A 424 3.98 -21.54 1.42
N GLY A 425 4.43 -20.37 1.84
CA GLY A 425 5.82 -20.08 2.16
C GLY A 425 6.17 -20.33 3.62
N ARG A 426 6.96 -19.41 4.19
CA ARG A 426 7.45 -19.48 5.57
C ARG A 426 6.83 -18.39 6.44
N ILE A 427 6.34 -18.77 7.61
CA ILE A 427 5.99 -17.85 8.70
C ILE A 427 6.80 -18.24 9.93
N ASP A 428 7.62 -17.34 10.44
CA ASP A 428 8.31 -17.51 11.72
C ASP A 428 7.73 -16.55 12.75
N VAL A 429 7.49 -17.07 13.95
CA VAL A 429 6.95 -16.32 15.09
C VAL A 429 7.87 -16.54 16.28
N ASP A 430 8.46 -15.47 16.79
CA ASP A 430 9.33 -15.46 17.96
C ASP A 430 9.08 -14.19 18.79
N PRO A 431 7.99 -14.16 19.58
CA PRO A 431 7.61 -12.99 20.35
C PRO A 431 8.59 -12.68 21.48
N ALA A 432 9.40 -13.67 21.88
CA ALA A 432 10.39 -13.56 22.95
C ALA A 432 11.81 -13.20 22.45
N SER A 433 11.98 -12.91 21.16
CA SER A 433 13.30 -12.74 20.53
C SER A 433 14.16 -11.61 21.12
N ASP A 434 13.55 -10.65 21.81
CA ASP A 434 14.21 -9.51 22.45
C ASP A 434 14.61 -9.78 23.92
N GLY A 435 14.35 -10.99 24.43
CA GLY A 435 14.63 -11.39 25.82
C GLY A 435 13.68 -10.79 26.85
N ALA A 436 12.70 -9.97 26.44
CA ALA A 436 11.72 -9.35 27.30
C ALA A 436 10.47 -10.21 27.40
N LEU A 437 10.58 -11.41 27.99
CA LEU A 437 9.39 -12.14 28.42
C LEU A 437 8.81 -11.39 29.63
N PRO A 438 7.57 -10.87 29.58
CA PRO A 438 6.95 -10.33 30.78
C PRO A 438 6.89 -11.44 31.85
N SER A 439 7.01 -11.07 33.13
CA SER A 439 6.86 -12.01 34.25
C SER A 439 5.40 -12.49 34.33
N ARG A 440 4.99 -13.37 33.42
CA ARG A 440 3.61 -13.80 33.24
C ARG A 440 3.56 -15.31 33.14
N ALA A 441 3.67 -15.98 34.28
CA ALA A 441 3.17 -17.34 34.38
C ALA A 441 1.64 -17.27 34.12
N ALA A 442 1.17 -17.98 33.09
CA ALA A 442 -0.25 -18.15 32.69
C ALA A 442 -0.92 -17.00 31.88
N MET A 443 -0.44 -16.71 30.67
CA MET A 443 -1.28 -16.05 29.65
C MET A 443 -2.15 -17.08 28.92
N PRO A 444 -3.44 -16.80 28.67
CA PRO A 444 -4.30 -17.68 27.89
C PRO A 444 -3.88 -17.67 26.41
N ALA A 445 -4.13 -18.77 25.70
CA ALA A 445 -3.72 -18.91 24.29
C ALA A 445 -4.32 -17.84 23.36
N SER A 446 -5.43 -17.21 23.74
CA SER A 446 -6.06 -16.10 23.01
C SER A 446 -5.28 -14.79 23.05
N GLU A 447 -4.39 -14.62 24.03
CA GLU A 447 -3.58 -13.41 24.22
C GLU A 447 -2.15 -13.57 23.68
N LEU A 448 -1.82 -14.75 23.16
CA LEU A 448 -0.52 -15.03 22.57
C LEU A 448 -0.46 -14.56 21.11
N GLU A 449 0.74 -14.17 20.69
CA GLU A 449 1.04 -13.83 19.31
C GLU A 449 0.91 -15.04 18.41
N PHE A 450 0.61 -14.80 17.13
CA PHE A 450 0.21 -15.85 16.21
C PHE A 450 0.91 -15.78 14.85
N GLY A 451 1.10 -16.94 14.23
CA GLY A 451 1.47 -17.03 12.82
C GLY A 451 0.28 -16.73 11.93
N MET A 452 -0.86 -17.38 12.22
CA MET A 452 -2.13 -17.16 11.54
C MET A 452 -3.27 -17.12 12.57
N SER A 453 -4.16 -16.13 12.47
CA SER A 453 -5.35 -16.00 13.33
C SER A 453 -6.60 -15.78 12.51
N VAL A 454 -7.68 -16.47 12.87
CA VAL A 454 -9.00 -16.27 12.25
C VAL A 454 -10.10 -16.15 13.29
N SER A 455 -11.00 -15.21 13.04
CA SER A 455 -12.25 -15.04 13.80
C SER A 455 -13.43 -14.80 12.86
N ARG A 456 -14.62 -15.07 13.37
CA ARG A 456 -15.89 -14.75 12.74
C ARG A 456 -16.18 -13.27 12.96
N GLY A 457 -16.45 -12.58 11.87
CA GLY A 457 -16.97 -11.21 11.82
C GLY A 457 -18.19 -11.17 10.90
N GLY A 458 -19.16 -10.29 11.16
CA GLY A 458 -20.32 -10.11 10.26
C GLY A 458 -21.20 -11.36 10.04
N GLY A 459 -21.14 -12.36 10.94
CA GLY A 459 -21.89 -13.61 10.78
C GLY A 459 -21.24 -14.66 9.86
N ARG A 460 -20.00 -14.46 9.43
CA ARG A 460 -19.31 -15.23 8.38
C ARG A 460 -18.27 -16.22 8.91
N ASN A 461 -18.16 -17.36 8.24
CA ASN A 461 -17.13 -18.35 8.53
C ASN A 461 -15.79 -17.90 7.93
N THR A 462 -14.69 -18.06 8.66
CA THR A 462 -13.36 -17.63 8.23
C THR A 462 -12.38 -18.79 8.34
N ILE A 463 -11.68 -19.10 7.25
CA ILE A 463 -10.75 -20.24 7.20
C ILE A 463 -9.31 -19.76 6.94
N ALA A 464 -8.36 -20.27 7.72
CA ALA A 464 -6.94 -20.17 7.45
C ALA A 464 -6.34 -21.54 7.15
N VAL A 465 -5.49 -21.62 6.13
CA VAL A 465 -4.82 -22.86 5.71
C VAL A 465 -3.31 -22.66 5.68
N ASN A 466 -2.58 -23.56 6.33
CA ASN A 466 -1.14 -23.70 6.18
C ASN A 466 -0.83 -24.90 5.27
N GLU A 467 -0.23 -24.67 4.11
CA GLU A 467 0.39 -25.69 3.23
C GLU A 467 1.93 -25.56 3.18
N GLY A 468 2.45 -24.43 3.66
CA GLY A 468 3.89 -24.16 3.81
C GLY A 468 4.43 -24.58 5.16
N THR A 469 5.33 -23.75 5.71
CA THR A 469 5.93 -23.96 7.04
C THR A 469 5.60 -22.80 7.98
N ILE A 470 5.12 -23.14 9.18
CA ILE A 470 5.04 -22.19 10.30
C ILE A 470 5.99 -22.65 11.40
N THR A 471 6.87 -21.78 11.86
CA THR A 471 7.77 -22.05 12.98
C THR A 471 7.45 -21.11 14.12
N VAL A 472 7.15 -21.66 15.30
CA VAL A 472 6.96 -20.90 16.53
C VAL A 472 8.12 -21.20 17.45
N ALA A 473 8.85 -20.16 17.84
CA ALA A 473 9.96 -20.22 18.77
C ALA A 473 9.60 -19.53 20.09
N ASN A 474 10.00 -20.13 21.20
CA ASN A 474 9.94 -19.59 22.57
C ASN A 474 8.54 -19.36 23.17
N SER A 475 7.61 -18.75 22.44
CA SER A 475 6.22 -18.52 22.84
C SER A 475 5.34 -18.25 21.62
N GLY A 476 4.03 -18.38 21.78
CA GLY A 476 3.07 -18.00 20.72
C GLY A 476 2.26 -19.18 20.17
N VAL A 477 1.50 -18.92 19.12
CA VAL A 477 0.59 -19.89 18.49
C VAL A 477 0.87 -19.97 16.99
N ALA A 478 0.98 -21.17 16.42
CA ALA A 478 1.19 -21.27 14.98
C ALA A 478 -0.09 -20.86 14.23
N MET A 479 -1.22 -21.47 14.60
CA MET A 479 -2.54 -21.09 14.07
C MET A 479 -3.62 -21.09 15.14
N ILE A 480 -4.46 -20.05 15.17
CA ILE A 480 -5.57 -19.90 16.12
C ILE A 480 -6.90 -19.60 15.42
N ALA A 481 -7.97 -20.28 15.85
CA ALA A 481 -9.34 -19.97 15.51
C ALA A 481 -10.10 -19.57 16.79
N SER A 482 -10.67 -18.36 16.84
CA SER A 482 -11.08 -17.75 18.11
C SER A 482 -12.60 -17.64 18.36
N SER A 483 -13.43 -18.14 17.44
CA SER A 483 -14.89 -18.03 17.53
C SER A 483 -15.61 -19.06 16.67
N SER A 484 -16.84 -19.42 17.02
CA SER A 484 -17.71 -20.27 16.20
C SER A 484 -17.76 -19.84 14.74
N GLY A 485 -17.55 -20.78 13.81
CA GLY A 485 -17.43 -20.52 12.37
C GLY A 485 -16.01 -20.18 11.89
N ALA A 486 -15.07 -19.92 12.80
CA ALA A 486 -13.65 -19.80 12.45
C ALA A 486 -12.98 -21.17 12.42
N MET A 487 -12.05 -21.36 11.48
CA MET A 487 -11.37 -22.62 11.28
C MET A 487 -9.91 -22.46 10.86
N VAL A 488 -9.01 -23.18 11.53
CA VAL A 488 -7.61 -23.32 11.10
C VAL A 488 -7.32 -24.73 10.60
N VAL A 489 -6.58 -24.83 9.51
CA VAL A 489 -6.21 -26.09 8.86
C VAL A 489 -4.71 -26.15 8.64
N ASN A 490 -4.05 -27.15 9.24
CA ASN A 490 -2.68 -27.52 8.87
C ASN A 490 -2.68 -28.64 7.82
N GLN A 491 -2.04 -28.38 6.69
CA GLN A 491 -1.72 -29.31 5.60
C GLN A 491 -0.22 -29.32 5.25
N GLY A 492 0.55 -28.38 5.77
CA GLY A 492 2.00 -28.31 5.67
C GLY A 492 2.69 -28.70 6.98
N VAL A 493 3.73 -27.96 7.35
CA VAL A 493 4.55 -28.23 8.53
C VAL A 493 4.38 -27.12 9.57
N ILE A 494 4.17 -27.52 10.82
CA ILE A 494 4.26 -26.65 12.00
C ILE A 494 5.43 -27.14 12.85
N ASN A 495 6.36 -26.25 13.18
CA ASN A 495 7.48 -26.52 14.07
C ASN A 495 7.33 -25.70 15.35
N LEU A 496 7.31 -26.39 16.49
CA LEU A 496 7.29 -25.81 17.83
C LEU A 496 8.65 -26.05 18.47
N GLN A 497 9.42 -24.99 18.70
CA GLN A 497 10.81 -25.11 19.14
C GLN A 497 11.17 -24.09 20.22
N ALA A 498 12.22 -24.40 20.97
CA ALA A 498 12.88 -23.43 21.83
C ALA A 498 14.09 -22.87 21.08
N ALA A 499 14.32 -21.56 21.16
CA ALA A 499 15.59 -21.01 20.73
C ALA A 499 16.72 -21.49 21.68
N PRO A 500 17.97 -21.55 21.22
CA PRO A 500 19.08 -21.85 22.13
C PRO A 500 19.17 -20.83 23.27
N GLY A 501 19.16 -21.29 24.52
CA GLY A 501 19.32 -20.45 25.71
C GLY A 501 18.03 -19.96 26.38
N THR A 502 16.84 -20.33 25.88
CA THR A 502 15.57 -20.03 26.57
C THR A 502 15.30 -21.02 27.72
N PRO A 503 14.80 -20.56 28.89
CA PRO A 503 14.43 -21.44 30.00
C PRO A 503 13.32 -22.42 29.59
N GLU A 504 13.41 -23.67 30.06
CA GLU A 504 12.40 -24.71 29.80
C GLU A 504 11.02 -24.37 30.40
N ASP A 505 10.97 -23.49 31.41
CA ASP A 505 9.76 -22.98 32.08
C ASP A 505 9.15 -21.73 31.40
N GLY A 506 9.48 -21.48 30.12
CA GLY A 506 9.00 -20.32 29.35
C GLY A 506 7.48 -20.34 29.07
N LEU A 507 6.96 -19.23 28.51
CA LEU A 507 5.57 -19.11 28.07
C LEU A 507 5.17 -20.27 27.12
N PRO A 508 3.93 -20.77 27.20
CA PRO A 508 3.52 -21.89 26.36
C PRO A 508 3.55 -21.51 24.87
N LEU A 509 3.88 -22.49 24.03
CA LEU A 509 3.70 -22.40 22.59
C LEU A 509 2.79 -23.51 22.07
N PHE A 510 1.88 -23.14 21.15
CA PHE A 510 0.85 -24.03 20.64
C PHE A 510 0.95 -24.19 19.13
N GLY A 511 0.70 -25.41 18.64
CA GLY A 511 0.55 -25.66 17.21
C GLY A 511 -0.78 -25.13 16.71
N LEU A 512 -1.86 -25.79 17.10
CA LEU A 512 -3.22 -25.47 16.68
C LEU A 512 -4.13 -25.15 17.87
N VAL A 513 -4.80 -24.00 17.81
CA VAL A 513 -5.68 -23.52 18.88
C VAL A 513 -7.11 -23.32 18.36
N ALA A 514 -8.10 -23.83 19.09
CA ALA A 514 -9.52 -23.60 18.81
C ALA A 514 -10.26 -23.11 20.07
N LEU A 515 -10.89 -21.93 19.99
CA LEU A 515 -11.60 -21.30 21.10
C LEU A 515 -13.03 -20.89 20.68
N ASN A 516 -13.92 -20.75 21.66
CA ASN A 516 -15.29 -20.24 21.56
C ASN A 516 -16.13 -20.91 20.46
N GLY A 517 -16.06 -22.24 20.35
CA GLY A 517 -16.80 -23.01 19.36
C GLY A 517 -16.12 -23.13 18.00
N ALA A 518 -14.86 -22.71 17.89
CA ALA A 518 -14.08 -22.81 16.66
C ALA A 518 -13.62 -24.25 16.37
N THR A 519 -13.02 -24.44 15.19
CA THR A 519 -12.46 -25.72 14.77
C THR A 519 -10.98 -25.60 14.42
N ALA A 520 -10.15 -26.51 14.90
CA ALA A 520 -8.78 -26.66 14.43
C ALA A 520 -8.52 -28.07 13.91
N VAL A 521 -7.87 -28.15 12.74
CA VAL A 521 -7.66 -29.41 12.03
C VAL A 521 -6.22 -29.57 11.59
N ASN A 522 -5.60 -30.67 11.99
CA ASN A 522 -4.41 -31.19 11.35
C ASN A 522 -4.83 -32.25 10.31
N ARG A 523 -4.69 -31.96 9.01
CA ARG A 523 -5.08 -32.86 7.91
C ARG A 523 -4.04 -33.96 7.72
N ARG A 524 -4.35 -34.97 6.89
CA ARG A 524 -3.47 -36.12 6.59
C ARG A 524 -2.04 -35.76 6.17
N MET A 525 -1.87 -34.69 5.40
CA MET A 525 -0.55 -34.20 4.96
C MET A 525 0.11 -33.29 6.00
N GLY A 526 -0.63 -32.83 7.00
CA GLY A 526 -0.16 -31.94 8.04
C GLY A 526 0.78 -32.63 9.02
N ILE A 527 1.89 -31.97 9.31
CA ILE A 527 2.89 -32.40 10.29
C ILE A 527 3.00 -31.33 11.38
N ILE A 528 2.94 -31.74 12.65
CA ILE A 528 3.23 -30.88 13.80
C ILE A 528 4.43 -31.48 14.53
N ASN A 529 5.56 -30.78 14.54
CA ASN A 529 6.76 -31.17 15.25
C ASN A 529 6.83 -30.42 16.59
N VAL A 530 6.83 -31.16 17.68
CA VAL A 530 6.93 -30.65 19.05
C VAL A 530 8.33 -30.93 19.57
N ASN A 531 9.15 -29.88 19.64
CA ASN A 531 10.57 -29.96 20.01
C ASN A 531 10.94 -29.10 21.23
N ALA A 532 9.95 -28.49 21.91
CA ALA A 532 10.16 -27.74 23.15
C ALA A 532 9.37 -28.37 24.31
N ALA A 533 9.90 -28.25 25.54
CA ALA A 533 9.30 -28.86 26.73
C ALA A 533 7.91 -28.29 27.06
N ASN A 534 7.75 -26.98 26.93
CA ASN A 534 6.52 -26.21 27.18
C ASN A 534 5.58 -26.14 25.96
N ALA A 535 5.90 -26.83 24.86
CA ALA A 535 5.08 -26.82 23.65
C ALA A 535 3.93 -27.83 23.71
N ARG A 536 2.80 -27.47 23.10
CA ARG A 536 1.65 -28.34 22.91
C ARG A 536 1.20 -28.35 21.46
N ALA A 537 0.98 -29.52 20.89
CA ALA A 537 0.49 -29.66 19.51
C ALA A 537 -0.88 -29.01 19.34
N PHE A 538 -1.78 -29.20 20.30
CA PHE A 538 -3.14 -28.69 20.27
C PHE A 538 -3.53 -27.95 21.57
N HIS A 539 -4.50 -27.07 21.47
CA HIS A 539 -5.25 -26.53 22.60
C HIS A 539 -6.68 -26.19 22.18
N ALA A 540 -7.65 -26.56 23.00
CA ALA A 540 -9.03 -26.17 22.81
C ALA A 540 -9.77 -25.98 24.12
N ASP A 541 -10.74 -25.08 24.12
CA ASP A 541 -11.74 -25.04 25.19
C ASP A 541 -12.80 -26.12 25.02
N SER A 542 -13.65 -26.27 26.04
CA SER A 542 -14.70 -27.30 26.07
C SER A 542 -15.78 -27.17 24.98
N SER A 543 -15.86 -26.02 24.32
CA SER A 543 -16.87 -25.74 23.29
C SER A 543 -16.35 -25.98 21.87
N SER A 544 -15.04 -26.12 21.70
CA SER A 544 -14.36 -26.12 20.41
C SER A 544 -14.02 -27.53 19.92
N THR A 545 -13.76 -27.66 18.62
CA THR A 545 -13.51 -28.96 17.98
C THR A 545 -12.06 -29.08 17.52
N LEU A 546 -11.41 -30.20 17.88
CA LEU A 546 -10.07 -30.56 17.42
C LEU A 546 -10.13 -31.83 16.57
N ILE A 547 -9.54 -31.80 15.39
CA ILE A 547 -9.46 -32.95 14.48
C ILE A 547 -8.01 -33.20 14.12
N ASN A 548 -7.47 -34.38 14.45
CA ASN A 548 -6.15 -34.80 14.02
C ASN A 548 -6.23 -36.01 13.08
N GLN A 549 -5.88 -35.77 11.83
CA GLN A 549 -5.73 -36.78 10.77
C GLN A 549 -4.28 -36.89 10.28
N GLY A 550 -3.40 -35.98 10.73
CA GLY A 550 -2.00 -35.89 10.32
C GLY A 550 -1.03 -36.43 11.37
N MET A 551 0.25 -36.17 11.15
CA MET A 551 1.32 -36.60 12.04
C MET A 551 1.60 -35.55 13.12
N VAL A 552 1.82 -36.03 14.34
CA VAL A 552 2.35 -35.24 15.45
C VAL A 552 3.60 -35.95 15.92
N ASN A 553 4.73 -35.24 15.86
CA ASN A 553 6.02 -35.76 16.27
C ASN A 553 6.46 -35.08 17.55
N LEU A 554 7.13 -35.84 18.40
CA LEU A 554 7.85 -35.39 19.57
C LEU A 554 9.34 -35.66 19.36
N ASN A 555 10.16 -34.61 19.29
CA ASN A 555 11.61 -34.73 19.11
C ASN A 555 11.98 -35.66 17.93
N GLY A 556 11.31 -35.47 16.80
CA GLY A 556 11.52 -36.24 15.56
C GLY A 556 10.88 -37.64 15.51
N ASN A 557 10.27 -38.13 16.59
CA ASN A 557 9.59 -39.43 16.64
C ASN A 557 8.07 -39.26 16.72
N PRO A 558 7.24 -40.21 16.23
CA PRO A 558 5.80 -40.15 16.41
C PRO A 558 5.41 -40.00 17.90
N MET A 559 4.57 -39.00 18.20
CA MET A 559 4.17 -38.69 19.57
C MET A 559 3.16 -39.74 20.10
N PRO A 560 3.36 -40.27 21.32
CA PRO A 560 2.34 -41.10 21.96
C PRO A 560 1.02 -40.34 22.17
N SER A 561 -0.11 -40.98 21.92
CA SER A 561 -1.44 -40.34 22.01
C SER A 561 -1.80 -39.79 23.40
N ARG A 562 -1.12 -40.28 24.45
CA ARG A 562 -1.31 -39.88 25.85
C ARG A 562 -0.27 -38.88 26.36
N ASP A 563 0.68 -38.45 25.52
CA ASP A 563 1.64 -37.43 25.94
C ASP A 563 0.91 -36.12 26.26
N ALA A 564 1.25 -35.48 27.38
CA ALA A 564 0.61 -34.24 27.82
C ALA A 564 0.77 -33.10 26.79
N ARG A 565 1.84 -33.14 25.99
CA ARG A 565 2.11 -32.19 24.91
C ARG A 565 1.22 -32.40 23.67
N MET A 566 0.44 -33.47 23.64
CA MET A 566 -0.66 -33.57 22.67
C MET A 566 -1.75 -32.52 22.97
N GLY A 567 -1.87 -32.06 24.23
CA GLY A 567 -2.70 -30.89 24.58
C GLY A 567 -4.16 -31.16 24.93
N TRP A 568 -4.47 -32.37 25.43
CA TRP A 568 -5.81 -32.75 25.86
C TRP A 568 -6.18 -32.13 27.22
N PRO A 569 -7.46 -31.87 27.51
CA PRO A 569 -7.89 -31.43 28.83
C PRO A 569 -7.52 -32.44 29.93
N ALA A 570 -6.95 -31.97 31.04
CA ALA A 570 -6.57 -32.80 32.19
C ALA A 570 -7.81 -33.52 32.76
N GLY A 571 -7.72 -34.86 32.88
CA GLY A 571 -8.82 -35.70 33.38
C GLY A 571 -9.51 -36.57 32.33
N GLN A 572 -9.30 -36.32 31.03
CA GLN A 572 -9.65 -37.26 29.97
C GLN A 572 -8.50 -38.24 29.69
N SER A 573 -8.18 -39.03 30.72
CA SER A 573 -7.43 -40.28 30.55
C SER A 573 -8.44 -41.38 30.28
N GLY A 574 -8.70 -41.73 29.02
CA GLY A 574 -9.53 -42.90 28.74
C GLY A 574 -10.10 -42.98 27.34
N THR A 575 -10.36 -44.22 26.94
CA THR A 575 -11.17 -44.64 25.81
C THR A 575 -12.34 -43.70 25.54
N LEU A 576 -12.55 -43.44 24.24
CA LEU A 576 -13.58 -42.60 23.62
C LEU A 576 -14.91 -42.57 24.40
N PRO A 577 -15.38 -41.39 24.84
CA PRO A 577 -16.76 -41.19 25.27
C PRO A 577 -17.66 -40.91 24.07
N ASP A 578 -18.68 -41.75 23.90
CA ASP A 578 -19.82 -41.50 23.03
C ASP A 578 -20.54 -40.22 23.45
N LYS A 579 -20.59 -39.24 22.53
CA LYS A 579 -21.33 -37.96 22.55
C LYS A 579 -20.70 -36.95 23.52
N VAL A 580 -20.00 -35.90 23.05
CA VAL A 580 -20.45 -34.78 22.21
C VAL A 580 -19.25 -34.25 21.39
N ASN A 581 -19.44 -33.98 20.08
CA ASN A 581 -18.52 -33.29 19.15
C ASN A 581 -17.07 -33.80 19.02
N GLN A 582 -16.98 -35.06 18.59
CA GLN A 582 -16.11 -35.60 17.53
C GLN A 582 -14.67 -35.06 17.38
N VAL A 583 -13.78 -35.61 18.20
CA VAL A 583 -12.43 -35.95 17.73
C VAL A 583 -12.56 -37.16 16.78
N VAL A 584 -12.33 -36.98 15.48
CA VAL A 584 -12.24 -38.09 14.52
C VAL A 584 -10.78 -38.44 14.30
N TYR A 585 -10.31 -39.50 14.95
CA TYR A 585 -9.08 -40.18 14.55
C TYR A 585 -9.34 -40.99 13.29
N SER A 586 -8.57 -40.74 12.23
CA SER A 586 -8.26 -41.80 11.26
C SER A 586 -6.76 -41.97 11.31
N SER A 587 -6.28 -43.02 11.99
CA SER A 587 -4.86 -43.35 11.99
C SER A 587 -4.45 -43.88 10.61
N SER A 588 -3.17 -43.71 10.24
CA SER A 588 -2.62 -44.29 9.00
C SER A 588 -2.51 -45.82 9.03
N SER A 589 -2.71 -46.44 10.20
CA SER A 589 -2.73 -47.89 10.40
C SER A 589 -4.10 -48.56 10.17
N ASP A 590 -5.19 -47.80 10.01
CA ASP A 590 -6.56 -48.35 9.85
C ASP A 590 -6.97 -48.60 8.38
N LEU A 591 -6.01 -48.68 7.45
CA LEU A 591 -6.25 -49.04 6.05
C LEU A 591 -6.10 -50.55 5.78
N ALA A 592 -6.77 -51.37 6.58
CA ALA A 592 -7.28 -52.67 6.13
C ALA A 592 -8.81 -52.54 6.12
N GLY A 593 -9.39 -52.45 4.93
CA GLY A 593 -10.75 -51.97 4.70
C GLY A 593 -11.88 -52.65 5.48
N LYS A 594 -13.07 -52.01 5.39
CA LYS A 594 -14.30 -52.15 6.19
C LYS A 594 -14.13 -51.29 7.45
N TRP A 595 -14.66 -50.06 7.58
CA TRP A 595 -16.06 -49.69 7.83
C TRP A 595 -16.25 -48.16 7.60
N LEU A 596 -17.48 -47.72 7.27
CA LEU A 596 -17.89 -46.30 7.21
C LEU A 596 -19.00 -46.05 8.25
N ILE A 597 -18.90 -44.98 9.05
CA ILE A 597 -19.93 -44.57 10.01
C ILE A 597 -20.54 -43.23 9.58
N VAL A 598 -21.85 -43.20 9.36
CA VAL A 598 -22.64 -41.98 9.10
C VAL A 598 -23.83 -41.96 10.04
N GLY A 599 -24.04 -40.85 10.76
CA GLY A 599 -25.27 -40.59 11.51
C GLY A 599 -25.58 -41.54 12.68
N GLY A 600 -24.56 -42.14 13.31
CA GLY A 600 -24.74 -42.97 14.51
C GLY A 600 -25.37 -44.35 14.28
N ARG A 601 -25.33 -44.89 13.05
CA ARG A 601 -25.64 -46.29 12.76
C ARG A 601 -24.46 -46.97 12.06
N THR A 602 -24.12 -48.17 12.53
CA THR A 602 -23.08 -49.02 11.95
C THR A 602 -23.66 -49.76 10.73
N TRP A 603 -23.04 -49.62 9.56
CA TRP A 603 -23.39 -50.38 8.37
C TRP A 603 -22.23 -51.29 7.96
N THR A 604 -22.50 -52.59 7.87
CA THR A 604 -21.57 -53.56 7.28
C THR A 604 -21.64 -53.45 5.78
N LEU A 605 -20.53 -53.10 5.12
CA LEU A 605 -20.43 -53.26 3.67
C LEU A 605 -20.29 -54.76 3.39
N CYS A 606 -21.43 -55.45 3.22
CA CYS A 606 -21.44 -56.80 2.66
C CYS A 606 -21.18 -56.67 1.16
N THR A 607 -20.04 -57.18 0.71
CA THR A 607 -19.76 -57.42 -0.71
C THR A 607 -20.73 -58.47 -1.25
N ARG A 608 -21.49 -58.12 -2.28
CA ARG A 608 -21.75 -58.99 -3.42
C ARG A 608 -21.44 -58.22 -4.69
#